data_AF-A0A3A6NDF5-F1
#
_entry.id   AF-A0A3A6NDF5-F1
#
_cell.length_a   1.000
_cell.length_b   1.000
_cell.length_c   1.000
_cell.angle_alpha   90.00
_cell.angle_beta   90.00
_cell.angle_gamma   90.00
#
_symmetry.space_group_name_H-M   'P 1'
#
loop_
_entity.id
_entity.type
_entity.pdbx_description
1 polymer ?
#
loop_
_entity_poly.entity_id
_entity_poly.type
_entity_poly.pdbx_seq_one_letter_code
_entity_poly.pdbx_strand_id
1 'polypeptide(L)'
;MPFITIIEKYVVQVLFYFILLLEIYGAAVIIFSANSVFFYFIKTSKDGQRVRLTLASYLSFGLELFLAAEILRTVISRNLEELKVLAAIIALRAIMTVLITWEIKQESKT
;
A
#
# COMPACT_ATOMS: atom_id res chain seq x y z
N MET A 1 15.02 31.54 -20.78
CA MET A 1 14.10 30.78 -19.90
C MET A 1 13.41 29.54 -20.51
N PRO A 2 13.76 28.96 -21.70
CA PRO A 2 13.14 27.71 -22.16
C PRO A 2 13.81 26.43 -21.60
N PHE A 3 15.09 26.50 -21.24
CA PHE A 3 15.87 25.34 -20.77
C PHE A 3 15.38 24.80 -19.41
N ILE A 4 15.02 25.69 -18.48
CA ILE A 4 14.51 25.33 -17.15
C ILE A 4 13.17 24.57 -17.27
N THR A 5 12.27 25.04 -18.13
CA THR A 5 10.96 24.40 -18.35
C THR A 5 11.07 23.01 -18.98
N ILE A 6 12.08 22.78 -19.84
CA ILE A 6 12.35 21.47 -20.42
C ILE A 6 12.83 20.51 -19.34
N ILE A 7 13.77 20.93 -18.49
CA ILE A 7 14.27 20.12 -17.38
C ILE A 7 13.14 19.77 -16.41
N GLU A 8 12.31 20.75 -16.04
CA GLU A 8 11.17 20.54 -15.14
C GLU A 8 10.21 19.47 -15.68
N LYS A 9 9.85 19.53 -16.98
CA LYS A 9 9.03 18.49 -17.61
C LYS A 9 9.66 17.10 -17.56
N TYR A 10 10.95 16.99 -17.84
CA TYR A 10 11.66 15.72 -17.78
C TYR A 10 11.70 15.15 -16.36
N VAL A 11 11.98 15.98 -15.35
CA VAL A 11 11.99 15.56 -13.94
C VAL A 11 10.61 15.08 -13.51
N VAL A 12 9.57 15.83 -13.83
CA VAL A 12 8.18 15.46 -13.52
C VAL A 12 7.81 14.13 -14.17
N GLN A 13 8.16 13.94 -15.44
CA GLN A 13 7.89 12.69 -16.16
C GLN A 13 8.61 11.49 -15.54
N VAL A 14 9.88 11.65 -15.15
CA VAL A 14 10.65 10.61 -14.46
C VAL A 14 10.01 10.25 -13.11
N LEU A 15 9.60 11.25 -12.32
CA LEU A 15 8.94 11.01 -11.03
C LEU A 15 7.60 10.29 -11.21
N PHE A 16 6.83 10.59 -12.26
CA PHE A 16 5.62 9.83 -12.58
C PHE A 16 5.88 8.35 -12.83
N TYR A 17 6.97 7.99 -13.52
CA TYR A 17 7.34 6.59 -13.69
C TYR A 17 7.69 5.92 -12.35
N PHE A 18 8.39 6.61 -11.45
CA PHE A 18 8.70 6.08 -10.12
C PHE A 18 7.45 5.87 -9.26
N ILE A 19 6.49 6.81 -9.29
CA ILE A 19 5.20 6.67 -8.61
C ILE A 19 4.48 5.41 -9.09
N LEU A 20 4.37 5.25 -10.42
CA LEU A 20 3.70 4.09 -11.02
C LEU A 20 4.40 2.77 -10.64
N LEU A 21 5.73 2.75 -10.63
CA LEU A 21 6.49 1.57 -10.20
C LEU A 21 6.21 1.19 -8.74
N LEU A 22 6.20 2.17 -7.84
CA LEU A 22 5.90 1.93 -6.43
C LEU A 22 4.46 1.42 -6.24
N GLU A 23 3.49 1.99 -6.94
CA GLU A 23 2.10 1.53 -6.93
C GLU A 23 1.99 0.08 -7.43
N ILE A 24 2.70 -0.28 -8.51
CA ILE A 24 2.72 -1.64 -9.06
C ILE A 24 3.34 -2.62 -8.05
N TYR A 25 4.47 -2.27 -7.42
CA TYR A 25 5.10 -3.13 -6.43
C TYR A 25 4.22 -3.31 -5.19
N GLY A 26 3.62 -2.23 -4.68
CA GLY A 26 2.66 -2.28 -3.58
C GLY A 26 1.48 -3.21 -3.90
N ALA A 27 0.87 -3.03 -5.07
CA ALA A 27 -0.22 -3.89 -5.53
C ALA A 27 0.20 -5.36 -5.68
N ALA A 28 1.37 -5.63 -6.27
CA ALA A 28 1.88 -6.98 -6.49
C ALA A 28 2.10 -7.74 -5.16
N VAL A 29 2.70 -7.08 -4.15
CA VAL A 29 2.90 -7.68 -2.82
C VAL A 29 1.57 -8.03 -2.16
N ILE A 30 0.59 -7.13 -2.22
CA ILE A 30 -0.74 -7.36 -1.63
C ILE A 30 -1.44 -8.54 -2.32
N ILE A 31 -1.43 -8.56 -3.65
CA ILE A 31 -2.06 -9.65 -4.42
C ILE A 31 -1.37 -10.99 -4.12
N PHE A 32 -0.04 -11.02 -4.13
CA PHE A 32 0.73 -12.25 -3.90
C PHE A 32 0.50 -12.80 -2.48
N SER A 33 0.53 -11.94 -1.47
CA SER A 33 0.34 -12.35 -0.08
C SER A 33 -1.10 -12.81 0.18
N ALA A 34 -2.10 -12.12 -0.37
CA ALA A 34 -3.51 -12.53 -0.28
C ALA A 34 -3.75 -13.91 -0.90
N ASN A 35 -3.23 -14.15 -2.12
CA ASN A 35 -3.34 -15.45 -2.78
C ASN A 35 -2.66 -16.56 -1.96
N SER A 36 -1.41 -16.33 -1.53
CA SER A 36 -0.65 -17.31 -0.74
C SER A 36 -1.38 -17.71 0.54
N VAL A 37 -1.97 -16.75 1.24
CA VAL A 37 -2.72 -16.98 2.48
C VAL A 37 -4.06 -17.66 2.22
N PHE A 38 -4.75 -17.30 1.14
CA PHE A 38 -5.99 -17.95 0.72
C PHE A 38 -5.79 -19.44 0.38
N PHE A 39 -4.75 -19.77 -0.40
CA PHE A 39 -4.42 -21.17 -0.70
C PHE A 39 -4.06 -21.96 0.56
N TYR A 40 -3.31 -21.35 1.49
CA TYR A 40 -2.95 -22.00 2.75
C TYR A 40 -4.18 -22.23 3.64
N PHE A 41 -5.09 -21.25 3.72
CA PHE A 41 -6.33 -21.36 4.48
C PHE A 41 -7.21 -22.52 3.99
N ILE A 42 -7.35 -22.70 2.67
CA ILE A 42 -8.09 -23.83 2.10
C ILE A 42 -7.41 -25.17 2.42
N LYS A 43 -6.08 -25.21 2.42
CA LYS A 43 -5.32 -26.47 2.57
C LYS A 43 -5.10 -26.90 4.03
N THR A 44 -5.14 -25.98 5.00
CA THR A 44 -4.77 -26.28 6.40
C THR A 44 -5.66 -25.52 7.38
N SER A 45 -6.57 -26.24 8.04
CA SER A 45 -7.49 -25.68 9.04
C SER A 45 -6.87 -25.45 10.43
N LYS A 46 -5.60 -25.80 10.68
CA LYS A 46 -5.07 -25.95 12.04
C LYS A 46 -4.08 -24.88 12.55
N ASP A 47 -3.65 -23.92 11.73
CA ASP A 47 -2.62 -22.95 12.16
C ASP A 47 -2.82 -21.52 11.59
N GLY A 48 -4.04 -21.00 11.71
CA GLY A 48 -4.44 -19.71 11.13
C GLY A 48 -3.70 -18.49 11.69
N GLN A 49 -3.12 -18.57 12.89
CA GLN A 49 -2.54 -17.42 13.58
C GLN A 49 -1.19 -16.99 12.98
N ARG A 50 -0.31 -17.94 12.66
CA ARG A 50 0.97 -17.63 11.98
C ARG A 50 0.73 -17.07 10.57
N VAL A 51 -0.24 -17.63 9.85
CA VAL A 51 -0.60 -17.21 8.49
C VAL A 51 -1.16 -15.79 8.48
N ARG A 52 -2.02 -15.44 9.44
CA ARG A 52 -2.55 -14.08 9.62
C ARG A 52 -1.47 -13.06 9.94
N LEU A 53 -0.51 -13.39 10.80
CA LEU A 53 0.64 -12.52 11.11
C LEU A 53 1.49 -12.27 9.86
N THR A 54 1.75 -13.32 9.08
CA THR A 54 2.47 -13.21 7.81
C THR A 54 1.72 -12.31 6.81
N LEU A 55 0.39 -12.48 6.67
CA LEU A 55 -0.44 -11.62 5.81
C LEU A 55 -0.36 -10.14 6.24
N ALA A 56 -0.51 -9.88 7.54
CA ALA A 56 -0.48 -8.53 8.09
C ALA A 56 0.86 -7.84 7.82
N SER A 57 1.97 -8.58 7.93
CA SER A 57 3.31 -8.06 7.63
C SER A 57 3.46 -7.66 6.15
N TYR A 58 3.04 -8.51 5.22
CA TYR A 58 3.11 -8.20 3.79
C TYR A 58 2.17 -7.07 3.37
N LEU A 59 0.99 -7.00 3.99
CA LEU A 59 0.05 -5.91 3.75
C LEU A 59 0.59 -4.57 4.25
N SER A 60 1.23 -4.54 5.43
CA SER A 60 1.92 -3.34 5.94
C SER A 60 3.01 -2.86 4.98
N PHE A 61 3.83 -3.79 4.48
CA PHE A 61 4.88 -3.46 3.51
C PHE A 61 4.31 -2.92 2.19
N GLY A 62 3.23 -3.52 1.67
CA GLY A 62 2.55 -3.00 0.48
C GLY A 62 1.97 -1.59 0.67
N LEU A 63 1.46 -1.30 1.88
CA LEU A 63 0.97 0.03 2.23
C LEU A 63 2.10 1.07 2.35
N GLU A 64 3.27 0.70 2.87
CA GLU A 64 4.45 1.58 2.91
C GLU A 64 4.89 1.99 1.50
N LEU A 65 4.79 1.09 0.51
CA LEU A 65 5.10 1.40 -0.90
C LEU A 65 4.09 2.38 -1.50
N PHE A 66 2.80 2.23 -1.23
CA PHE A 66 1.79 3.21 -1.66
C PHE A 66 2.00 4.58 -0.99
N LEU A 67 2.37 4.59 0.29
CA LEU A 67 2.65 5.83 1.00
C LEU A 67 3.88 6.54 0.40
N ALA A 68 4.92 5.80 0.03
CA ALA A 68 6.08 6.34 -0.68
C ALA A 68 5.71 6.93 -2.05
N ALA A 69 4.83 6.27 -2.80
CA ALA A 69 4.31 6.77 -4.08
C ALA A 69 3.53 8.08 -3.88
N GLU A 70 2.70 8.14 -2.83
CA GLU A 70 1.91 9.33 -2.49
C GLU A 70 2.81 10.52 -2.10
N ILE A 71 3.87 10.28 -1.31
CA ILE A 71 4.89 11.29 -0.98
C ILE A 71 5.49 11.86 -2.26
N LEU A 72 5.95 11.02 -3.21
CA LEU A 72 6.49 11.50 -4.48
C LEU A 72 5.47 12.31 -5.30
N ARG A 73 4.19 11.91 -5.27
CA ARG A 73 3.11 12.64 -5.95
C ARG A 73 2.91 14.04 -5.35
N THR A 74 3.05 14.19 -4.03
CA THR A 74 3.01 15.52 -3.37
C THR A 74 4.16 16.45 -3.75
N VAL A 75 5.31 15.88 -4.11
CA VAL A 75 6.49 16.64 -4.55
C VAL A 75 6.27 17.23 -5.94
N ILE A 76 5.54 16.53 -6.82
CA ILE A 76 5.22 16.97 -8.18
C ILE A 76 4.06 17.96 -8.22
N SER A 77 2.94 17.58 -7.59
CA SER A 77 1.70 18.36 -7.62
C SER A 77 1.41 18.89 -6.23
N ARG A 78 1.52 20.21 -6.07
CA ARG A 78 1.03 20.90 -4.86
C ARG A 78 -0.50 21.05 -4.86
N ASN A 79 -1.24 20.36 -5.74
CA ASN A 79 -2.69 20.36 -5.70
C ASN A 79 -3.20 19.40 -4.61
N LEU A 80 -3.34 19.94 -3.41
CA LEU A 80 -3.68 19.21 -2.20
C LEU A 80 -5.09 18.58 -2.22
N GLU A 81 -5.99 18.97 -3.13
CA GLU A 81 -7.38 18.49 -3.11
C GLU A 81 -7.55 17.07 -3.63
N GLU A 82 -6.98 16.75 -4.79
CA GLU A 82 -7.08 15.40 -5.38
C GLU A 82 -6.31 14.36 -4.56
N LEU A 83 -5.17 14.77 -4.01
CA LEU A 83 -4.32 13.97 -3.13
C LEU A 83 -5.04 13.58 -1.82
N LYS A 84 -5.81 14.51 -1.23
CA LYS A 84 -6.54 14.25 0.01
C LYS A 84 -7.56 13.12 -0.13
N VAL A 85 -8.25 13.06 -1.27
CA VAL A 85 -9.27 12.03 -1.50
C VAL A 85 -8.61 10.65 -1.63
N LEU A 86 -7.52 10.56 -2.38
CA LEU A 86 -6.79 9.30 -2.57
C LEU A 86 -6.18 8.80 -1.26
N ALA A 87 -5.51 9.69 -0.51
CA ALA A 87 -4.96 9.40 0.80
C ALA A 87 -6.04 8.99 1.82
N ALA A 88 -7.22 9.61 1.79
CA ALA A 88 -8.35 9.23 2.64
C ALA A 88 -8.83 7.80 2.36
N ILE A 89 -8.95 7.41 1.09
CA ILE A 89 -9.35 6.05 0.70
C ILE A 89 -8.32 5.02 1.18
N ILE A 90 -7.03 5.29 1.00
CA ILE A 90 -5.93 4.41 1.44
C ILE A 90 -5.90 4.30 2.97
N ALA A 91 -6.05 5.43 3.68
CA ALA A 91 -6.08 5.47 5.14
C ALA A 91 -7.28 4.71 5.71
N LEU A 92 -8.48 4.90 5.16
CA LEU A 92 -9.68 4.15 5.54
C LEU A 92 -9.46 2.64 5.36
N ARG A 93 -8.81 2.24 4.26
CA ARG A 93 -8.50 0.83 3.97
C ARG A 93 -7.51 0.23 4.97
N ALA A 94 -6.49 0.99 5.36
CA ALA A 94 -5.53 0.59 6.37
C ALA A 94 -6.18 0.47 7.76
N ILE A 95 -7.00 1.44 8.16
CA ILE A 95 -7.68 1.47 9.46
C ILE A 95 -8.62 0.26 9.59
N MET A 96 -9.46 0.00 8.60
CA MET A 96 -10.39 -1.13 8.62
C MET A 96 -9.65 -2.46 8.74
N THR A 97 -8.54 -2.62 8.01
CA THR A 97 -7.77 -3.87 8.06
C THR A 97 -7.05 -4.05 9.40
N VAL A 98 -6.53 -2.97 9.98
CA VAL A 98 -5.87 -2.98 11.28
C VAL A 98 -6.87 -3.29 12.40
N LEU A 99 -8.05 -2.67 12.39
CA LEU A 99 -9.10 -2.91 13.38
C LEU A 99 -9.52 -4.38 13.43
N ILE A 100 -9.81 -4.95 12.26
CA ILE A 100 -10.16 -6.37 12.15
C ILE A 100 -9.04 -7.24 12.73
N THR A 101 -7.78 -6.93 12.41
CA THR A 101 -6.61 -7.68 12.92
C THR A 101 -6.43 -7.53 14.44
N TRP A 102 -6.88 -6.42 15.01
CA TRP A 102 -6.84 -6.16 16.45
C TRP A 102 -7.92 -6.93 17.21
N GLU A 103 -9.14 -6.95 16.69
CA GLU A 103 -10.26 -7.75 17.21
C GLU A 103 -9.90 -9.24 17.25
N ILE A 104 -9.35 -9.76 16.15
CA ILE A 104 -8.85 -11.14 16.05
C ILE A 104 -7.80 -11.48 17.12
N LYS A 105 -6.95 -10.52 17.48
CA LYS A 105 -5.89 -10.72 18.47
C LYS A 105 -6.41 -10.71 19.90
N GLN A 106 -7.53 -10.04 20.15
CA GLN A 106 -8.21 -10.04 21.46
C GLN A 106 -8.99 -11.34 21.68
N GLU A 107 -9.68 -11.84 20.65
CA GLU A 107 -10.45 -13.09 20.77
C GLU A 107 -9.56 -14.32 20.98
N SER A 108 -8.35 -14.35 20.39
CA SER A 108 -7.42 -15.49 20.58
C SER A 108 -6.74 -15.55 21.95
N LYS A 109 -6.99 -14.57 22.83
CA LYS A 109 -6.44 -14.52 24.20
C LYS A 109 -7.46 -14.82 25.30
N THR A 110 -8.71 -15.10 24.93
CA THR A 110 -9.76 -15.57 25.85
C THR A 110 -9.97 -17.06 25.66
#